data_AF-A0A6C0EGS4-F1
#
_entry.id   AF-A0A6C0EGS4-F1
#
_cell.length_a   1.000
_cell.length_b   1.000
_cell.length_c   1.000
_cell.angle_alpha   90.00
_cell.angle_beta   90.00
_cell.angle_gamma   90.00
#
_symmetry.space_group_name_H-M   'P 1'
#
loop_
_entity.id
_entity.type
_entity.pdbx_description
1 polymer ?
#
loop_
_entity_poly.entity_id
_entity_poly.type
_entity_poly.pdbx_seq_one_letter_code
_entity_poly.pdbx_strand_id
1 'polypeptide(L)'
;MNKKIIDIFNQTQEKLKGSISVLNIINGSLDLLVNKYNCCLDLGEKAIGYRELYNDIIKKYNRILTSAKKLTTHSVSLSNEIISLHKFAVILFNDLLAFDRKITYRTSEMSQMKDIEERKKQVSLYNLPSVPKHNPTMKGGKKKHRKTKRKNARKRRHTIKRKGKR
;
A
#
# COMPACT_ATOMS: atom_id res chain seq x y z
N MET A 1 20.30 20.37 -10.51
CA MET A 1 20.16 18.93 -10.18
C MET A 1 21.18 18.16 -11.01
N ASN A 2 21.82 17.12 -10.48
CA ASN A 2 22.80 16.34 -11.26
C ASN A 2 22.08 15.63 -12.43
N LYS A 3 22.63 15.71 -13.65
CA LYS A 3 22.06 15.10 -14.87
C LYS A 3 21.67 13.64 -14.66
N LYS A 4 22.52 12.88 -13.95
CA LYS A 4 22.25 11.46 -13.62
C LYS A 4 20.96 11.25 -12.81
N ILE A 5 20.65 12.16 -11.88
CA ILE A 5 19.44 12.04 -11.04
C ILE A 5 18.19 12.38 -11.85
N ILE A 6 18.28 13.34 -12.78
CA ILE A 6 17.21 13.64 -13.73
C ILE A 6 16.93 12.41 -14.61
N ASP A 7 17.97 11.78 -15.14
CA ASP A 7 17.85 10.57 -15.97
C ASP A 7 17.17 9.43 -15.19
N ILE A 8 17.59 9.18 -13.94
CA ILE A 8 16.95 8.20 -13.04
C ILE A 8 15.48 8.54 -12.81
N PHE A 9 15.15 9.82 -12.64
CA PHE A 9 13.78 10.25 -12.42
C PHE A 9 12.90 10.03 -13.65
N ASN A 10 13.42 10.27 -14.85
CA ASN A 10 12.75 9.99 -16.11
C ASN A 10 12.53 8.49 -16.32
N GLN A 11 13.56 7.67 -16.08
CA GLN A 11 13.43 6.20 -16.13
C GLN A 11 12.41 5.68 -15.12
N THR A 12 12.33 6.30 -13.94
CA THR A 12 11.29 5.97 -12.95
C THR A 12 9.90 6.22 -13.51
N GLN A 13 9.68 7.35 -14.18
CA GLN A 13 8.41 7.65 -14.83
C GLN A 13 8.06 6.62 -15.91
N GLU A 14 9.02 6.22 -16.73
CA GLU A 14 8.83 5.18 -17.75
C GLU A 14 8.45 3.83 -17.13
N LYS A 15 9.13 3.41 -16.05
CA LYS A 15 8.80 2.17 -15.34
C LYS A 15 7.41 2.21 -14.73
N LEU A 16 6.97 3.36 -14.21
CA LEU A 16 5.61 3.52 -13.69
C LEU A 16 4.56 3.49 -14.80
N LYS A 17 4.82 4.09 -15.97
CA LYS A 17 3.95 3.99 -17.16
C LYS A 17 3.88 2.54 -17.68
N GLY A 18 5.00 1.84 -17.70
CA GLY A 18 5.03 0.41 -18.01
C GLY A 18 4.23 -0.42 -17.02
N SER A 19 4.41 -0.15 -15.72
CA SER A 19 3.72 -0.89 -14.64
C SER A 19 2.20 -0.78 -14.73
N ILE A 20 1.65 0.42 -14.99
CA ILE A 20 0.20 0.58 -15.16
C ILE A 20 -0.32 -0.14 -16.41
N SER A 21 0.47 -0.15 -17.49
CA SER A 21 0.11 -0.86 -18.72
C SER A 21 0.04 -2.37 -18.49
N VAL A 22 1.04 -2.94 -17.80
CA VAL A 22 1.06 -4.36 -17.45
C VAL A 22 -0.07 -4.71 -16.48
N LEU A 23 -0.36 -3.86 -15.48
CA LEU A 23 -1.51 -4.06 -14.59
C LEU A 23 -2.84 -4.13 -15.35
N ASN A 24 -3.03 -3.30 -16.37
CA ASN A 24 -4.24 -3.34 -17.20
C ASN A 24 -4.35 -4.65 -17.99
N ILE A 25 -3.24 -5.14 -18.56
CA ILE A 25 -3.19 -6.43 -19.27
C ILE A 25 -3.53 -7.59 -18.31
N ILE A 26 -2.94 -7.57 -17.12
CA ILE A 26 -3.18 -8.53 -16.05
C ILE A 26 -4.66 -8.55 -15.64
N ASN A 27 -5.27 -7.39 -15.42
CA ASN A 27 -6.68 -7.30 -15.06
C ASN A 27 -7.58 -7.87 -16.17
N GLY A 28 -7.32 -7.52 -17.43
CA GLY A 28 -8.08 -8.09 -18.55
C GLY A 28 -7.95 -9.62 -18.64
N SER A 29 -6.76 -10.15 -18.37
CA SER A 29 -6.50 -11.60 -18.37
C SER A 29 -7.17 -12.31 -17.20
N LEU A 30 -7.20 -11.68 -16.03
CA LEU A 30 -7.90 -12.21 -14.85
C LEU A 30 -9.41 -12.18 -15.03
N ASP A 31 -9.98 -11.14 -15.63
CA ASP A 31 -11.41 -11.09 -15.96
C ASP A 31 -11.80 -12.24 -16.88
N LEU A 32 -10.95 -12.61 -17.85
CA LEU A 32 -11.17 -13.79 -18.69
C LEU A 32 -11.12 -15.09 -17.87
N LEU A 33 -10.15 -15.25 -16.96
CA LEU A 33 -10.03 -16.43 -16.10
C LEU A 33 -11.24 -16.60 -15.17
N VAL A 34 -11.72 -15.51 -14.58
CA VAL A 34 -12.88 -15.50 -13.68
C VAL A 34 -14.16 -15.75 -14.47
N ASN A 35 -14.42 -15.00 -15.54
CA ASN A 35 -15.69 -15.09 -16.26
C ASN A 35 -15.84 -16.39 -17.06
N LYS A 36 -14.74 -16.90 -17.64
CA LYS A 36 -14.79 -18.09 -18.50
C LYS A 36 -14.58 -19.39 -17.74
N TYR A 37 -13.76 -19.37 -16.69
CA TYR A 37 -13.35 -20.59 -15.99
C TYR A 37 -13.68 -20.58 -14.49
N ASN A 38 -14.27 -19.50 -13.96
CA ASN A 38 -14.57 -19.33 -12.53
C ASN A 38 -13.36 -19.63 -11.63
N CYS A 39 -12.16 -19.23 -12.08
CA CYS A 39 -10.90 -19.61 -11.47
C CYS A 39 -10.11 -18.43 -10.93
N CYS A 40 -9.17 -18.78 -10.06
CA CYS A 40 -7.92 -18.08 -9.85
C CYS A 40 -8.11 -16.81 -9.03
N LEU A 41 -8.97 -16.90 -8.01
CA LEU A 41 -9.24 -15.83 -7.05
C LEU A 41 -7.97 -15.39 -6.30
N ASP A 42 -7.04 -16.32 -6.05
CA ASP A 42 -5.73 -16.03 -5.44
C ASP A 42 -4.88 -15.07 -6.29
N LEU A 43 -4.92 -15.24 -7.62
CA LEU A 43 -4.26 -14.33 -8.56
C LEU A 43 -4.98 -12.97 -8.56
N GLY A 44 -6.31 -12.96 -8.45
CA GLY A 44 -7.10 -11.74 -8.25
C GLY A 44 -6.67 -10.95 -7.02
N GLU A 45 -6.55 -11.60 -5.85
CA GLU A 45 -6.08 -10.94 -4.62
C GLU A 45 -4.65 -10.39 -4.76
N LYS A 46 -3.75 -11.13 -5.42
CA LYS A 46 -2.40 -10.64 -5.70
C LYS A 46 -2.38 -9.43 -6.64
N ALA A 47 -3.24 -9.41 -7.67
CA ALA A 47 -3.36 -8.27 -8.58
C ALA A 47 -3.83 -7.01 -7.84
N ILE A 48 -4.77 -7.16 -6.91
CA ILE A 48 -5.20 -6.06 -6.02
C ILE A 48 -4.01 -5.55 -5.20
N GLY A 49 -3.22 -6.44 -4.61
CA GLY A 49 -2.01 -6.06 -3.85
C GLY A 49 -0.99 -5.28 -4.70
N TYR A 50 -0.72 -5.71 -5.94
CA TYR A 50 0.15 -4.96 -6.84
C TYR A 50 -0.42 -3.58 -7.22
N ARG A 51 -1.75 -3.47 -7.38
CA ARG A 51 -2.42 -2.20 -7.65
C ARG A 51 -2.30 -1.25 -6.47
N GLU A 52 -2.44 -1.73 -5.25
CA GLU A 52 -2.22 -0.96 -4.02
C GLU A 52 -0.75 -0.48 -3.94
N LEU A 53 0.21 -1.38 -4.16
CA LEU A 53 1.64 -1.04 -4.18
C LEU A 53 1.97 0.01 -5.24
N TYR A 54 1.41 -0.12 -6.46
CA TYR A 54 1.54 0.90 -7.50
C TYR A 54 1.00 2.25 -7.04
N ASN A 55 -0.19 2.28 -6.43
CA ASN A 55 -0.83 3.49 -5.95
C ASN A 55 0.00 4.20 -4.86
N ASP A 56 0.70 3.45 -4.01
CA ASP A 56 1.57 4.05 -3.00
C ASP A 56 2.87 4.60 -3.61
N ILE A 57 3.46 3.89 -4.57
CA ILE A 57 4.64 4.35 -5.30
C ILE A 57 4.31 5.61 -6.12
N ILE A 58 3.16 5.66 -6.82
CA ILE A 58 2.78 6.84 -7.62
C ILE A 58 2.47 8.05 -6.74
N LYS A 59 1.85 7.87 -5.56
CA LYS A 59 1.70 8.95 -4.57
C LYS A 59 3.05 9.50 -4.16
N LYS A 60 4.03 8.63 -3.87
CA LYS A 60 5.40 9.04 -3.53
C LYS A 60 6.08 9.76 -4.69
N TYR A 61 5.93 9.27 -5.92
CA TYR A 61 6.42 9.94 -7.14
C TYR A 61 5.84 11.35 -7.28
N ASN A 62 4.53 11.51 -7.17
CA ASN A 62 3.85 12.80 -7.30
C ASN A 62 4.25 13.80 -6.20
N ARG A 63 4.48 13.31 -4.97
CA ARG A 63 5.02 14.13 -3.89
C ARG A 63 6.42 14.64 -4.23
N ILE A 64 7.32 13.76 -4.67
CA ILE A 64 8.69 14.12 -5.06
C ILE A 64 8.68 15.09 -6.24
N LEU A 65 7.83 14.85 -7.26
CA LEU A 65 7.66 15.74 -8.40
C LEU A 65 7.25 17.15 -7.96
N THR A 66 6.30 17.25 -7.04
CA THR A 66 5.82 18.54 -6.52
C THR A 66 6.91 19.25 -5.72
N SER A 67 7.65 18.53 -4.88
CA SER A 67 8.78 19.09 -4.14
C SER A 67 9.89 19.58 -5.08
N ALA A 68 10.23 18.79 -6.10
CA ALA A 68 11.26 19.12 -7.08
C ALA A 68 10.91 20.38 -7.89
N LYS A 69 9.62 20.63 -8.18
CA LYS A 69 9.16 21.84 -8.87
C LYS A 69 9.23 23.10 -8.00
N LYS A 70 9.10 22.97 -6.68
CA LYS A 70 9.05 24.09 -5.73
C LYS A 70 10.42 24.51 -5.21
N LEU A 71 11.40 23.61 -5.23
CA LEU A 71 12.74 23.86 -4.69
C LEU A 71 13.62 24.55 -5.73
N THR A 72 14.18 25.71 -5.36
CA THR A 72 15.21 26.42 -6.15
C THR A 72 16.57 25.72 -6.09
N THR A 73 16.85 25.00 -5.00
CA THR A 73 18.07 24.18 -4.83
C THR A 73 17.70 22.74 -4.46
N HIS A 74 18.25 21.78 -5.21
CA HIS A 74 17.98 20.36 -4.97
C HIS A 74 18.92 19.81 -3.89
N SER A 75 18.36 19.29 -2.81
CA SER A 75 19.11 18.69 -1.71
C SER A 75 19.58 17.27 -2.04
N VAL A 76 20.63 16.82 -1.35
CA VAL A 76 21.10 15.42 -1.39
C VAL A 76 19.99 14.45 -0.95
N SER A 77 19.17 14.85 0.03
CA SER A 77 18.01 14.08 0.50
C SER A 77 17.00 13.81 -0.62
N LEU A 78 16.64 14.82 -1.43
CA LEU A 78 15.73 14.63 -2.57
C LEU A 78 16.32 13.67 -3.61
N SER A 79 17.63 13.75 -3.85
CA SER A 79 18.32 12.84 -4.78
C SER A 79 18.28 11.39 -4.30
N ASN A 80 18.48 11.16 -2.99
CA ASN A 80 18.38 9.82 -2.40
C ASN A 80 16.94 9.27 -2.45
N GLU A 81 15.94 10.12 -2.24
CA GLU A 81 14.53 9.73 -2.37
C GLU A 81 14.19 9.28 -3.79
N ILE A 82 14.72 9.98 -4.81
CA ILE A 82 14.56 9.62 -6.22
C ILE A 82 15.19 8.26 -6.52
N ILE A 83 16.42 8.03 -6.05
CA ILE A 83 17.11 6.74 -6.25
C ILE A 83 16.33 5.60 -5.58
N SER A 84 15.86 5.82 -4.34
CA SER A 84 15.04 4.84 -3.62
C SER A 84 13.74 4.55 -4.37
N LEU A 85 13.04 5.58 -4.84
CA LEU A 85 11.82 5.45 -5.61
C LEU A 85 12.05 4.66 -6.90
N HIS A 86 13.13 4.96 -7.62
CA HIS A 86 13.51 4.24 -8.83
C HIS A 86 13.67 2.75 -8.57
N LYS A 87 14.40 2.38 -7.51
CA LYS A 87 14.59 0.98 -7.12
C LYS A 87 13.25 0.27 -6.89
N PHE A 88 12.31 0.89 -6.17
CA PHE A 88 10.98 0.32 -5.96
C PHE A 88 10.16 0.22 -7.25
N ALA A 89 10.25 1.21 -8.14
CA ALA A 89 9.56 1.17 -9.42
C ALA A 89 10.10 0.06 -10.34
N VAL A 90 11.41 -0.18 -10.34
CA VAL A 90 12.04 -1.28 -11.09
C VAL A 90 11.60 -2.64 -10.54
N ILE A 91 11.61 -2.81 -9.21
CA ILE A 91 11.15 -4.05 -8.56
C ILE A 91 9.69 -4.32 -8.93
N LEU A 92 8.80 -3.34 -8.72
CA LEU A 92 7.39 -3.46 -9.09
C LEU A 92 7.21 -3.85 -10.56
N PHE A 93 7.91 -3.18 -11.47
CA PHE A 93 7.78 -3.45 -12.90
C PHE A 93 8.21 -4.89 -13.25
N ASN A 94 9.33 -5.36 -12.70
CA ASN A 94 9.80 -6.72 -12.94
C ASN A 94 8.87 -7.77 -12.34
N ASP A 95 8.37 -7.54 -11.13
CA ASP A 95 7.42 -8.42 -10.45
C ASP A 95 6.10 -8.52 -11.23
N LEU A 96 5.62 -7.41 -11.78
CA LEU A 96 4.44 -7.38 -12.65
C LEU A 96 4.66 -8.18 -13.93
N LEU A 97 5.82 -8.08 -14.58
CA LEU A 97 6.12 -8.88 -15.77
C LEU A 97 6.19 -10.39 -15.45
N ALA A 98 6.77 -10.75 -14.30
CA ALA A 98 6.79 -12.13 -13.84
C ALA A 98 5.38 -12.64 -13.54
N PHE A 99 4.55 -11.79 -12.95
CA PHE A 99 3.16 -12.12 -12.63
C PHE A 99 2.30 -12.29 -13.89
N ASP A 100 2.46 -11.41 -14.89
CA ASP A 100 1.81 -11.51 -16.20
C ASP A 100 2.14 -12.83 -16.91
N ARG A 101 3.41 -13.25 -16.90
CA ARG A 101 3.83 -14.57 -17.43
C ARG A 101 3.12 -15.72 -16.73
N LYS A 102 2.97 -15.64 -15.40
CA LYS A 102 2.26 -16.66 -14.61
C LYS A 102 0.78 -16.73 -14.98
N ILE A 103 0.13 -15.58 -15.15
CA ILE A 103 -1.27 -15.51 -15.59
C ILE A 103 -1.42 -16.07 -17.00
N THR A 104 -0.55 -15.68 -17.93
CA THR A 104 -0.55 -16.17 -19.31
C THR A 104 -0.42 -17.68 -19.38
N TYR A 105 0.54 -18.25 -18.63
CA TYR A 105 0.70 -19.70 -18.52
C TYR A 105 -0.59 -20.37 -18.03
N ARG A 106 -1.20 -19.81 -16.97
CA ARG A 106 -2.43 -20.34 -16.41
C ARG A 106 -3.60 -20.29 -17.38
N THR A 107 -3.76 -19.17 -18.10
CA THR A 107 -4.78 -19.02 -19.14
C THR A 107 -4.62 -20.05 -20.24
N SER A 108 -3.38 -20.34 -20.65
CA SER A 108 -3.07 -21.39 -21.62
C SER A 108 -3.45 -22.77 -21.10
N GLU A 109 -3.02 -23.12 -19.89
CA GLU A 109 -3.30 -24.41 -19.25
C GLU A 109 -4.82 -24.67 -19.16
N MET A 110 -5.59 -23.69 -18.67
CA MET A 110 -7.05 -23.77 -18.55
C MET A 110 -7.75 -23.91 -19.90
N SER A 111 -7.21 -23.27 -20.94
CA SER A 111 -7.79 -23.31 -22.29
C SER A 111 -7.53 -24.64 -23.01
N GLN A 112 -6.42 -25.31 -22.69
CA GLN A 112 -6.03 -26.58 -23.31
C GLN A 112 -6.68 -27.81 -22.67
N MET A 113 -7.12 -27.73 -21.40
CA MET A 113 -7.81 -28.83 -20.73
C MET A 113 -9.17 -29.10 -21.36
N LYS A 114 -9.34 -30.23 -22.06
CA LYS A 114 -10.62 -30.62 -22.67
C LYS A 114 -11.58 -31.27 -21.68
N ASP A 115 -11.05 -31.97 -20.68
CA ASP A 115 -11.86 -32.61 -19.63
C ASP A 115 -12.40 -31.56 -18.63
N ILE A 116 -13.72 -31.53 -18.49
CA ILE A 116 -14.45 -30.61 -17.61
C ILE A 116 -14.20 -30.95 -16.14
N GLU A 117 -14.12 -32.24 -15.79
CA GLU A 117 -13.89 -32.72 -14.42
C GLU A 117 -12.48 -32.35 -13.95
N GLU A 118 -11.48 -32.63 -14.78
CA GLU A 118 -10.08 -32.29 -14.50
C GLU A 118 -9.89 -30.77 -14.39
N ARG A 119 -10.52 -30.02 -15.31
CA ARG A 119 -10.52 -28.55 -15.25
C ARG A 119 -11.11 -28.04 -13.94
N LYS A 120 -12.24 -28.59 -13.46
CA LYS A 120 -12.85 -28.19 -12.18
C LYS A 120 -11.93 -28.45 -10.97
N LYS A 121 -11.25 -29.60 -10.93
CA LYS A 121 -10.26 -29.92 -9.88
C LYS A 121 -9.09 -28.93 -9.89
N GLN A 122 -8.64 -28.58 -11.08
CA GLN A 122 -7.61 -27.57 -11.28
C GLN A 122 -8.09 -26.19 -10.81
N VAL A 123 -9.32 -25.77 -11.12
CA VAL A 123 -9.89 -24.51 -10.62
C VAL A 123 -9.91 -24.43 -9.09
N SER A 124 -10.33 -25.50 -8.41
CA SER A 124 -10.47 -25.51 -6.96
C SER A 124 -9.14 -25.36 -6.22
N LEU A 125 -8.03 -25.84 -6.78
CA LEU A 125 -6.69 -25.66 -6.21
C LEU A 125 -6.24 -24.20 -6.12
N TYR A 126 -6.75 -23.33 -7.01
CA TYR A 126 -6.38 -21.91 -7.05
C TYR A 126 -7.46 -20.99 -6.48
N ASN A 127 -8.68 -21.51 -6.34
CA ASN A 127 -9.72 -20.88 -5.53
C ASN A 127 -9.58 -21.29 -4.06
N LEU A 128 -8.36 -21.18 -3.51
CA LEU A 128 -8.16 -21.36 -2.08
C LEU A 128 -9.02 -20.33 -1.34
N PRO A 129 -9.64 -20.71 -0.21
CA PRO A 129 -10.37 -19.74 0.60
C PRO A 129 -9.44 -18.58 0.97
N SER A 130 -9.97 -17.36 0.93
CA SER A 130 -9.23 -16.16 1.30
C SER A 130 -8.53 -16.39 2.65
N VAL A 131 -7.23 -16.10 2.73
CA VAL A 131 -6.55 -16.14 4.03
C VAL A 131 -7.34 -15.20 4.96
N PRO A 132 -7.77 -15.64 6.16
CA PRO A 132 -8.50 -14.79 7.07
C PRO A 132 -7.68 -13.52 7.30
N LYS A 133 -8.16 -12.38 6.78
CA LYS A 133 -7.56 -11.08 7.04
C LYS A 133 -7.89 -10.76 8.49
N HIS A 134 -7.03 -11.21 9.39
CA HIS A 134 -7.10 -10.84 10.79
C HIS A 134 -6.73 -9.36 10.86
N ASN A 135 -7.68 -8.48 10.51
CA ASN A 135 -7.64 -7.13 11.00
C ASN A 135 -7.67 -7.29 12.53
N PRO A 136 -6.64 -6.87 13.27
CA PRO A 136 -6.80 -6.77 14.70
C PRO A 136 -7.94 -5.79 14.90
N THR A 137 -9.12 -6.31 15.25
CA THR A 137 -10.17 -5.48 15.80
C THR A 137 -9.53 -4.84 17.03
N MET A 138 -9.07 -3.60 16.90
CA MET A 138 -8.86 -2.72 18.03
C MET A 138 -10.24 -2.45 18.62
N LYS A 139 -10.81 -3.47 19.29
CA LYS A 139 -11.79 -3.27 20.34
C LYS A 139 -11.02 -2.53 21.43
N GLY A 140 -10.86 -1.23 21.25
CA GLY A 140 -10.36 -0.32 22.25
C GLY A 140 -11.26 -0.47 23.46
N GLY A 141 -10.84 -1.26 24.43
CA GLY A 141 -11.48 -1.28 25.73
C GLY A 141 -11.52 0.17 26.22
N LYS A 142 -12.72 0.66 26.56
CA LYS A 142 -12.89 2.00 27.15
C LYS A 142 -11.87 2.17 28.26
N LYS A 143 -10.86 3.00 28.05
CA LYS A 143 -9.81 3.30 29.02
C LYS A 143 -10.52 3.82 30.27
N LYS A 144 -10.56 3.04 31.36
CA LYS A 144 -11.17 3.47 32.62
C LYS A 144 -10.43 4.73 33.09
N HIS A 145 -11.10 5.88 33.03
CA HIS A 145 -10.58 7.11 33.60
C HIS A 145 -10.38 6.91 35.12
N ARG A 146 -9.12 6.89 35.56
CA ARG A 146 -8.79 6.89 36.99
C ARG A 146 -9.25 8.22 37.56
N LYS A 147 -10.28 8.20 38.44
CA LYS A 147 -10.72 9.39 39.18
C LYS A 147 -9.54 9.92 39.99
N THR A 148 -9.03 11.09 39.62
CA THR A 148 -8.07 11.83 40.42
C THR A 148 -8.76 12.22 41.74
N LYS A 149 -8.24 11.72 42.87
CA LYS A 149 -8.64 12.21 44.20
C LYS A 149 -8.40 13.71 44.22
N ARG A 150 -9.48 14.50 44.41
CA ARG A 150 -9.38 15.93 44.73
C ARG A 150 -8.43 16.10 45.92
N LYS A 151 -7.29 16.74 45.71
CA LYS A 151 -6.48 17.29 46.80
C LYS A 151 -7.36 18.35 47.49
N ASN A 152 -7.81 18.07 48.71
CA ASN A 152 -8.35 19.09 49.61
C ASN A 152 -7.20 20.04 49.96
N ALA A 153 -6.91 20.98 49.07
CA ALA A 153 -6.11 22.16 49.36
C ALA A 153 -7.06 23.29 49.74
N ARG A 154 -6.69 24.01 50.81
CA ARG A 154 -7.31 25.21 51.40
C ARG A 154 -8.54 24.97 52.30
N LYS A 155 -8.29 25.03 53.60
CA LYS A 155 -8.60 26.22 54.44
C LYS A 155 -8.29 25.91 55.91
N ARG A 156 -7.05 26.18 56.35
CA ARG A 156 -6.78 26.40 57.78
C ARG A 156 -5.79 27.56 57.95
N ARG A 157 -6.34 28.62 58.56
CA ARG A 157 -5.72 29.66 59.41
C ARG A 157 -4.79 30.69 58.74
N HIS A 158 -5.39 31.81 58.33
CA HIS A 158 -4.83 33.13 58.62
C HIS A 158 -6.00 34.10 58.90
N THR A 159 -6.29 34.31 60.18
CA THR A 159 -7.04 35.47 60.66
C THR A 159 -6.11 36.23 61.59
N ILE A 160 -5.30 37.11 61.00
CA ILE A 160 -4.68 38.21 61.73
C ILE A 160 -5.67 39.37 61.60
N LYS A 161 -6.52 39.57 62.61
CA LYS A 161 -7.30 40.81 62.76
C LYS A 161 -6.46 41.81 63.56
N ARG A 162 -5.95 42.84 62.88
CA ARG A 162 -5.57 44.11 63.50
C ARG A 162 -6.70 45.12 63.27
N LYS A 163 -7.32 45.58 64.36
CA LYS A 163 -7.59 46.99 64.69
C LYS A 163 -8.61 47.07 65.84
N GLY A 164 -8.16 47.58 66.97
CA GLY A 164 -8.98 48.16 68.02
C GLY A 164 -8.23 49.36 68.59
N LYS A 165 -8.67 50.56 68.21
CA LYS A 165 -8.37 51.82 68.89
C LYS A 165 -9.37 51.96 70.04
N ARG A 166 -8.89 52.10 71.27
CA ARG A 166 -9.34 53.07 72.28
C ARG A 166 -8.32 53.08 73.41
#